data_AF-A0A7W8TUQ9-F1
#
_entry.id   AF-A0A7W8TUQ9-F1
#
_cell.length_a   1.000
_cell.length_b   1.000
_cell.length_c   1.000
_cell.angle_alpha   90.00
_cell.angle_beta   90.00
_cell.angle_gamma   90.00
#
_symmetry.space_group_name_H-M   'P 1'
#
loop_
_entity.id
_entity.type
_entity.pdbx_description
1 polymer ?
#
loop_
_entity_poly.entity_id
_entity_poly.type
_entity_poly.pdbx_seq_one_letter_code
_entity_poly.pdbx_strand_id
1 'polypeptide(L)'
;MTLRKMKKARDRSKLTLINELPLLVWLVFVWVVLWQNYSLGNIAFGLVLALIIVNYFRLPPVELSGRFNVWFAILFVFDFIKDIFVASFQLAWVALVRPTTVRNAVIGVPLQTRQDLIVTFVGHVTTLIPGSLVIDVDRRTSTLYLHVFDVRTEEDLEKMRRKVWRTERQVLSIMGTKEEYEAMKASAKKTLENKNTQENKPAAGKEVNS
;
A
#
# COMPACT_ATOMS: atom_id res chain seq x y z
N MET A 1 25.48 -16.04 -38.08
CA MET A 1 24.40 -16.09 -37.06
C MET A 1 24.82 -15.56 -35.67
N THR A 2 25.88 -14.75 -35.55
CA THR A 2 26.53 -14.41 -34.26
C THR A 2 26.39 -12.95 -33.81
N LEU A 3 25.98 -12.03 -34.69
CA LEU A 3 25.92 -10.59 -34.36
C LEU A 3 24.64 -10.16 -33.63
N ARG A 4 23.56 -10.95 -33.73
CA ARG A 4 22.23 -10.60 -33.17
C ARG A 4 22.13 -10.88 -31.65
N LYS A 5 22.92 -11.82 -31.13
CA LYS A 5 22.95 -12.14 -29.68
C LYS A 5 23.66 -11.04 -28.86
N MET A 6 24.68 -10.39 -29.40
CA MET A 6 25.42 -9.33 -28.68
C MET A 6 24.63 -8.03 -28.52
N LYS A 7 23.71 -7.72 -29.45
CA LYS A 7 22.83 -6.56 -29.31
C LYS A 7 21.76 -6.79 -28.22
N LYS A 8 21.22 -8.01 -28.14
CA LYS A 8 20.18 -8.39 -27.17
C LYS A 8 20.68 -8.47 -25.72
N ALA A 9 21.95 -8.82 -25.50
CA ALA A 9 22.56 -8.80 -24.17
C ALA A 9 22.79 -7.36 -23.66
N ARG A 10 23.17 -6.44 -24.56
CA ARG A 10 23.38 -5.01 -24.27
C ARG A 10 22.07 -4.26 -24.02
N ASP A 11 21.00 -4.63 -24.72
CA ASP A 11 19.67 -4.07 -24.46
C ASP A 11 19.14 -4.47 -23.07
N ARG A 12 19.40 -5.70 -22.60
CA ARG A 12 18.97 -6.13 -21.26
C ARG A 12 19.68 -5.38 -20.13
N SER A 13 20.97 -5.07 -20.28
CA SER A 13 21.71 -4.30 -19.25
C SER A 13 21.31 -2.82 -19.23
N LYS A 14 20.94 -2.24 -20.38
CA LYS A 14 20.46 -0.85 -20.45
C LYS A 14 19.09 -0.68 -19.81
N LEU A 15 18.22 -1.69 -19.91
CA LEU A 15 16.89 -1.68 -19.30
C LEU A 15 16.94 -1.78 -17.77
N THR A 16 17.84 -2.59 -17.19
CA THR A 16 18.06 -2.61 -15.73
C THR A 16 18.65 -1.29 -15.24
N LEU A 17 19.67 -0.74 -15.92
CA LEU A 17 20.29 0.51 -15.49
C LEU A 17 19.31 1.69 -15.51
N ILE A 18 18.44 1.82 -16.51
CA ILE A 18 17.44 2.90 -16.58
C ILE A 18 16.41 2.77 -15.45
N ASN A 19 15.98 1.55 -15.12
CA ASN A 19 15.07 1.31 -13.99
C ASN A 19 15.76 1.52 -12.63
N GLU A 20 17.08 1.36 -12.56
CA GLU A 20 17.90 1.59 -11.38
C GLU A 20 18.32 3.07 -11.21
N LEU A 21 18.18 3.91 -12.24
CA LEU A 21 18.54 5.33 -12.17
C LEU A 21 17.85 6.08 -11.02
N PRO A 22 16.53 5.94 -10.78
CA PRO A 22 15.88 6.62 -9.66
C PRO A 22 16.48 6.21 -8.31
N LEU A 23 16.76 4.91 -8.13
CA LEU A 23 17.39 4.37 -6.93
C LEU A 23 18.80 4.92 -6.75
N LEU A 24 19.58 4.96 -7.83
CA LEU A 24 20.96 5.45 -7.82
C LEU A 24 21.00 6.95 -7.47
N VAL A 25 20.16 7.75 -8.13
CA VAL A 25 20.03 9.20 -7.86
C VAL A 25 19.62 9.41 -6.41
N TRP A 26 18.66 8.64 -5.90
CA TRP A 26 18.23 8.70 -4.51
C TRP A 26 19.36 8.36 -3.53
N LEU A 27 20.15 7.32 -3.82
CA LEU A 27 21.25 6.89 -2.96
C LEU A 27 22.36 7.95 -2.89
N VAL A 28 22.72 8.56 -4.02
CA VAL A 28 23.67 9.69 -4.07
C VAL A 28 23.10 10.91 -3.34
N PHE A 29 21.82 11.20 -3.51
CA PHE A 29 21.16 12.30 -2.81
C PHE A 29 21.23 12.12 -1.29
N VAL A 30 20.84 10.96 -0.78
CA VAL A 30 20.94 10.62 0.65
C VAL A 30 22.38 10.72 1.14
N TRP A 31 23.35 10.23 0.36
CA TRP A 31 24.78 10.35 0.68
C TRP A 31 25.22 11.81 0.84
N VAL A 32 24.89 12.68 -0.12
CA VAL A 32 25.28 14.10 -0.08
C VAL A 32 24.62 14.83 1.09
N VAL A 33 23.33 14.57 1.32
CA VAL A 33 22.58 15.16 2.44
C VAL A 33 23.16 14.71 3.78
N LEU A 34 23.57 13.44 3.91
CA LEU A 34 24.17 12.89 5.12
C LEU A 34 25.45 13.64 5.53
N TRP A 35 26.30 13.96 4.55
CA TRP A 35 27.57 14.67 4.79
C TRP A 35 27.43 16.19 4.74
N GLN A 36 26.28 16.71 4.30
CA GLN A 36 26.01 18.14 4.06
C GLN A 36 27.10 18.85 3.23
N ASN A 37 27.86 18.10 2.41
CA ASN A 37 28.99 18.59 1.64
C ASN A 37 28.73 18.42 0.14
N TYR A 38 28.61 19.53 -0.57
CA TYR A 38 28.23 19.57 -1.99
C TYR A 38 29.45 19.59 -2.95
N SER A 39 30.65 19.24 -2.48
CA SER A 39 31.83 19.21 -3.36
C SER A 39 31.68 18.14 -4.46
N LEU A 40 32.23 18.43 -5.66
CA LEU A 40 32.20 17.48 -6.77
C LEU A 40 32.87 16.15 -6.41
N GLY A 41 33.93 16.17 -5.60
CA GLY A 41 34.60 14.97 -5.12
C GLY A 41 33.71 14.10 -4.25
N ASN A 42 32.90 14.71 -3.38
CA ASN A 42 31.97 13.97 -2.52
C ASN A 42 30.82 13.34 -3.33
N ILE A 43 30.28 14.08 -4.31
CA ILE A 43 29.23 13.56 -5.19
C ILE A 43 29.77 12.40 -6.03
N ALA A 44 30.97 12.53 -6.59
CA ALA A 44 31.61 11.47 -7.37
C ALA A 44 31.85 10.21 -6.52
N PHE A 45 32.30 10.38 -5.28
CA PHE A 45 32.48 9.27 -4.34
C PHE A 45 31.15 8.60 -4.00
N GLY A 46 30.11 9.39 -3.72
CA GLY A 46 28.75 8.89 -3.49
C GLY A 46 28.20 8.10 -4.69
N LEU A 47 28.47 8.56 -5.92
CA LEU A 47 28.09 7.85 -7.14
C LEU A 47 28.82 6.51 -7.28
N VAL A 48 30.13 6.47 -7.04
CA VAL A 48 30.90 5.22 -7.05
C VAL A 48 30.38 4.24 -6.01
N LEU A 49 30.14 4.72 -4.78
CA LEU A 49 29.59 3.90 -3.71
C LEU A 49 28.19 3.39 -4.04
N ALA A 50 27.33 4.23 -4.63
CA ALA A 50 25.99 3.84 -5.05
C ALA A 50 26.02 2.74 -6.12
N LEU A 51 26.92 2.86 -7.10
CA LEU A 51 27.13 1.82 -8.12
C LEU A 51 27.60 0.50 -7.51
N ILE A 52 28.53 0.55 -6.54
CA ILE A 52 29.00 -0.65 -5.83
C ILE A 52 27.85 -1.32 -5.09
N ILE A 53 27.04 -0.54 -4.36
CA ILE A 53 25.90 -1.06 -3.58
C ILE A 53 24.87 -1.71 -4.50
N VAL A 54 24.43 -1.03 -5.56
CA VAL A 54 23.41 -1.56 -6.49
C VAL A 54 23.92 -2.77 -7.26
N ASN A 55 25.22 -2.85 -7.54
CA ASN A 55 25.80 -4.01 -8.21
C ASN A 55 25.95 -5.21 -7.27
N TYR A 56 26.42 -4.98 -6.04
CA TYR A 56 26.69 -6.02 -5.05
C TYR A 56 25.39 -6.57 -4.45
N PHE A 57 24.52 -5.68 -3.99
CA PHE A 57 23.15 -6.02 -3.61
C PHE A 57 22.33 -5.97 -4.89
N ARG A 58 22.11 -7.14 -5.53
CA ARG A 58 21.19 -7.30 -6.66
C ARG A 58 19.76 -6.95 -6.23
N LEU A 59 19.48 -5.66 -6.07
CA LEU A 59 18.18 -5.15 -5.68
C LEU A 59 17.26 -5.39 -6.88
N PRO A 60 16.20 -6.21 -6.73
CA PRO A 60 15.23 -6.38 -7.80
C PRO A 60 14.67 -4.99 -8.13
N PRO A 61 14.54 -4.64 -9.43
CA PRO A 61 14.03 -3.34 -9.82
C PRO A 61 12.63 -3.19 -9.22
N VAL A 62 12.39 -2.07 -8.54
CA VAL A 62 11.05 -1.75 -8.05
C VAL A 62 10.18 -1.56 -9.28
N GLU A 63 9.19 -2.42 -9.46
CA GLU A 63 8.17 -2.26 -10.49
C GLU A 63 7.25 -1.12 -10.09
N LEU A 64 7.72 0.12 -10.30
CA LEU A 64 6.80 1.24 -10.35
C LEU A 64 5.95 1.05 -11.60
N SER A 65 4.63 1.06 -11.42
CA SER A 65 3.63 1.00 -12.49
C SER A 65 3.82 2.04 -13.62
N GLY A 66 4.78 2.96 -13.51
CA GLY A 66 4.98 4.08 -14.42
C GLY A 66 3.91 5.18 -14.31
N ARG A 67 2.97 5.03 -13.36
CA ARG A 67 1.89 5.98 -13.12
C ARG A 67 1.97 6.43 -11.67
N PHE A 68 2.36 7.68 -11.45
CA PHE A 68 2.33 8.30 -10.13
C PHE A 68 1.50 9.58 -10.22
N ASN A 69 0.36 9.61 -9.54
CA ASN A 69 -0.52 10.76 -9.53
C ASN A 69 -0.31 11.60 -8.25
N VAL A 70 0.43 12.70 -8.41
CA VAL A 70 0.78 13.61 -7.31
C VAL A 70 -0.47 14.22 -6.65
N TRP A 71 -1.53 14.49 -7.41
CA TRP A 71 -2.76 15.08 -6.86
C TRP A 71 -3.46 14.13 -5.88
N PHE A 72 -3.64 12.86 -6.27
CA PHE A 72 -4.19 11.85 -5.36
C PHE A 72 -3.26 11.58 -4.18
N ALA A 73 -1.93 11.70 -4.37
CA ALA A 73 -0.97 11.53 -3.29
C ALA A 73 -1.15 12.62 -2.22
N ILE A 74 -1.31 13.88 -2.64
CA ILE A 74 -1.56 15.00 -1.73
C ILE A 74 -2.86 14.78 -0.96
N LEU A 75 -3.96 14.44 -1.64
CA LEU A 75 -5.25 14.17 -0.99
C LEU A 75 -5.15 13.04 0.03
N PHE A 76 -4.47 11.96 -0.34
CA PHE A 76 -4.23 10.84 0.56
C PHE A 76 -3.42 11.24 1.79
N VAL A 77 -2.37 12.08 1.64
CA VAL A 77 -1.58 12.56 2.77
C VAL A 77 -2.44 13.36 3.75
N PHE A 78 -3.32 14.24 3.26
CA PHE A 78 -4.24 14.98 4.14
C PHE A 78 -5.21 14.05 4.89
N ASP A 79 -5.82 13.10 4.19
CA ASP A 79 -6.72 12.12 4.81
C ASP A 79 -5.99 11.24 5.83
N PHE A 80 -4.78 10.80 5.50
CA PHE A 80 -3.93 9.97 6.35
C PHE A 80 -3.54 10.70 7.64
N ILE A 81 -3.09 11.95 7.53
CA ILE A 81 -2.75 12.78 8.70
C ILE A 81 -3.98 12.95 9.60
N LYS A 82 -5.14 13.26 9.01
CA LYS A 82 -6.41 13.36 9.76
C LYS A 82 -6.71 12.05 10.49
N ASP A 83 -6.60 10.91 9.81
CA ASP A 83 -6.86 9.60 10.41
C ASP A 83 -5.89 9.29 11.56
N ILE A 84 -4.61 9.66 11.44
CA ILE A 84 -3.64 9.52 12.54
C ILE A 84 -4.09 10.33 13.75
N PHE A 85 -4.41 11.60 13.58
CA PHE A 85 -4.81 12.45 14.71
C PHE A 85 -6.06 11.90 15.39
N VAL A 86 -7.12 11.63 14.62
CA VAL A 86 -8.39 11.10 15.16
C VAL A 86 -8.17 9.79 15.90
N ALA A 87 -7.44 8.85 15.30
CA ALA A 87 -7.18 7.56 15.92
C ALA A 87 -6.29 7.68 17.16
N SER A 88 -5.30 8.58 17.17
CA SER A 88 -4.45 8.85 18.32
C SER A 88 -5.25 9.40 19.49
N PHE A 89 -6.14 10.37 19.24
CA PHE A 89 -7.03 10.92 20.27
C PHE A 89 -8.00 9.87 20.81
N GLN A 90 -8.58 9.05 19.93
CA GLN A 90 -9.46 7.96 20.33
C GLN A 90 -8.72 6.94 21.22
N LEU A 91 -7.50 6.55 20.84
CA LEU A 91 -6.68 5.64 21.63
C LEU A 91 -6.28 6.25 22.99
N ALA A 92 -5.87 7.52 23.01
CA ALA A 92 -5.56 8.24 24.24
C ALA A 92 -6.76 8.33 25.18
N TRP A 93 -7.95 8.59 24.63
CA TRP A 93 -9.19 8.63 25.40
C TRP A 93 -9.54 7.26 26.01
N VAL A 94 -9.46 6.19 25.22
CA VAL A 94 -9.70 4.82 25.72
C VAL A 94 -8.68 4.46 26.80
N ALA A 95 -7.41 4.79 26.61
CA ALA A 95 -6.35 4.53 27.57
C ALA A 95 -6.56 5.28 28.91
N LEU A 96 -7.02 6.53 28.87
CA LEU A 96 -7.25 7.34 30.07
C LEU A 96 -8.54 6.95 30.82
N VAL A 97 -9.62 6.68 30.08
CA VAL A 97 -10.96 6.51 30.68
C VAL A 97 -11.26 5.04 31.00
N ARG A 98 -10.68 4.07 30.28
CA ARG A 98 -11.06 2.64 30.41
C ARG A 98 -9.87 1.67 30.29
N PRO A 99 -8.95 1.64 31.25
CA PRO A 99 -7.79 0.76 31.19
C PRO A 99 -8.10 -0.75 31.28
N THR A 100 -9.26 -1.18 31.78
CA THR A 100 -9.52 -2.59 32.15
C THR A 100 -10.47 -3.37 31.23
N THR A 101 -10.96 -2.81 30.11
CA THR A 101 -11.94 -3.49 29.23
C THR A 101 -11.54 -3.46 27.76
N VAL A 102 -10.24 -3.53 27.45
CA VAL A 102 -9.79 -3.63 26.07
C VAL A 102 -9.84 -5.08 25.63
N ARG A 103 -10.64 -5.38 24.61
CA ARG A 103 -10.66 -6.68 23.93
C ARG A 103 -9.98 -6.53 22.59
N ASN A 104 -8.97 -7.35 22.33
CA ASN A 104 -8.28 -7.35 21.05
C ASN A 104 -8.75 -8.52 20.19
N ALA A 105 -8.70 -8.36 18.88
CA ALA A 105 -9.03 -9.41 17.93
C ALA A 105 -8.03 -9.44 16.77
N VAL A 106 -7.85 -10.61 16.17
CA VAL A 106 -7.06 -10.76 14.94
C VAL A 106 -8.01 -10.98 13.78
N ILE A 107 -7.86 -10.20 12.72
CA ILE A 107 -8.63 -10.34 11.48
C ILE A 107 -7.71 -10.46 10.28
N GLY A 108 -8.09 -11.34 9.34
CA GLY A 108 -7.50 -11.39 8.00
C GLY A 108 -8.28 -10.49 7.06
N VAL A 109 -7.58 -9.60 6.35
CA VAL A 109 -8.18 -8.70 5.35
C VAL A 109 -7.53 -8.98 3.99
N PRO A 110 -8.24 -9.64 3.07
CA PRO A 110 -7.74 -9.87 1.72
C PRO A 110 -7.75 -8.55 0.95
N LEU A 111 -6.61 -8.20 0.36
CA LEU A 111 -6.47 -7.09 -0.58
C LEU A 111 -6.82 -7.57 -2.00
N GLN A 112 -7.27 -6.64 -2.82
CA GLN A 112 -7.60 -6.89 -4.22
C GLN A 112 -6.35 -6.86 -5.13
N THR A 113 -5.38 -6.01 -4.81
CA THR A 113 -4.10 -5.93 -5.54
C THR A 113 -3.17 -7.09 -5.17
N ARG A 114 -2.40 -7.55 -6.17
CA ARG A 114 -1.33 -8.53 -6.00
C ARG A 114 0.06 -7.92 -6.08
N GLN A 115 0.17 -6.60 -6.27
CA GLN A 115 1.45 -5.93 -6.33
C GLN A 115 2.07 -5.79 -4.95
N ASP A 116 3.24 -6.39 -4.77
CA ASP A 116 3.99 -6.40 -3.52
C ASP A 116 4.22 -4.98 -2.95
N LEU A 117 4.51 -4.02 -3.83
CA LEU A 117 4.72 -2.63 -3.44
C LEU A 117 3.47 -2.01 -2.82
N ILE A 118 2.30 -2.26 -3.40
CA ILE A 118 1.02 -1.73 -2.92
C ILE A 118 0.61 -2.43 -1.62
N VAL A 119 0.70 -3.76 -1.56
CA VAL A 119 0.42 -4.54 -0.35
C VAL A 119 1.28 -4.05 0.82
N THR A 120 2.57 -3.86 0.58
CA THR A 120 3.53 -3.36 1.57
C THR A 120 3.17 -1.94 2.02
N PHE A 121 2.86 -1.05 1.08
CA PHE A 121 2.51 0.33 1.40
C PHE A 121 1.21 0.42 2.20
N VAL A 122 0.18 -0.34 1.83
CA VAL A 122 -1.08 -0.44 2.58
C VAL A 122 -0.83 -0.99 3.98
N GLY A 123 0.01 -2.01 4.12
CA GLY A 123 0.40 -2.57 5.43
C GLY A 123 1.09 -1.53 6.33
N HIS A 124 2.02 -0.74 5.77
CA HIS A 124 2.68 0.35 6.50
C HIS A 124 1.68 1.43 6.93
N VAL A 125 0.85 1.92 6.02
CA VAL A 125 -0.18 2.93 6.33
C VAL A 125 -1.11 2.43 7.44
N THR A 126 -1.54 1.16 7.36
CA THR A 126 -2.45 0.59 8.35
C THR A 126 -1.81 0.45 9.73
N THR A 127 -0.50 0.17 9.79
CA THR A 127 0.26 0.09 11.03
C THR A 127 0.56 1.47 11.63
N LEU A 128 0.70 2.50 10.80
CA LEU A 128 0.96 3.87 11.24
C LEU A 128 -0.28 4.54 11.83
N ILE A 129 -1.48 4.10 11.47
CA ILE A 129 -2.72 4.62 12.04
C ILE A 129 -3.02 3.83 13.33
N PRO A 130 -3.05 4.48 14.50
CA PRO A 130 -3.34 3.82 15.77
C PRO A 130 -4.66 3.04 15.74
N GLY A 131 -4.72 1.94 16.49
CA GLY A 131 -5.91 1.07 16.59
C GLY A 131 -5.79 -0.26 15.83
N SER A 132 -4.75 -0.43 15.00
CA SER A 132 -4.38 -1.75 14.45
C SER A 132 -2.89 -1.90 14.19
N LEU A 133 -2.39 -3.13 14.24
CA LEU A 133 -1.02 -3.50 13.90
C LEU A 133 -1.03 -4.67 12.94
N VAL A 134 -0.28 -4.58 11.83
CA VAL A 134 -0.06 -5.74 10.95
C VAL A 134 0.90 -6.71 11.64
N ILE A 135 0.45 -7.95 11.87
CA ILE A 135 1.26 -9.01 12.49
C ILE A 135 1.85 -9.97 11.48
N ASP A 136 1.17 -10.17 10.34
CA ASP A 136 1.62 -11.06 9.28
C ASP A 136 1.00 -10.64 7.93
N VAL A 137 1.66 -11.03 6.85
CA VAL A 137 1.23 -10.78 5.47
C VAL A 137 1.40 -12.05 4.64
N ASP A 138 0.28 -12.65 4.23
CA ASP A 138 0.32 -13.72 3.24
C ASP A 138 0.40 -13.12 1.85
N ARG A 139 1.61 -13.17 1.27
CA ARG A 139 1.90 -12.63 -0.08
C ARG A 139 1.18 -13.40 -1.19
N ARG A 140 0.88 -14.70 -1.01
CA ARG A 140 0.24 -15.53 -2.06
C ARG A 140 -1.23 -15.17 -2.22
N THR A 141 -1.89 -14.86 -1.12
CA THR A 141 -3.30 -14.45 -1.09
C THR A 141 -3.50 -12.94 -0.98
N SER A 142 -2.42 -12.18 -0.81
CA SER A 142 -2.43 -10.74 -0.57
C SER A 142 -3.28 -10.37 0.66
N THR A 143 -3.21 -11.20 1.71
CA THR A 143 -4.01 -11.02 2.93
C THR A 143 -3.16 -10.40 4.04
N LEU A 144 -3.65 -9.29 4.60
CA LEU A 144 -3.07 -8.67 5.80
C LEU A 144 -3.72 -9.24 7.05
N TYR A 145 -2.92 -9.80 7.96
CA TYR A 145 -3.37 -10.18 9.29
C TYR A 145 -3.13 -9.03 10.25
N LEU A 146 -4.22 -8.53 10.81
CA LEU A 146 -4.24 -7.32 11.62
C LEU A 146 -4.66 -7.66 13.05
N HIS A 147 -3.87 -7.23 14.02
CA HIS A 147 -4.27 -7.15 15.40
C HIS A 147 -5.00 -5.83 15.62
N VAL A 148 -6.31 -5.89 15.90
CA VAL A 148 -7.17 -4.74 16.12
C VAL A 148 -7.36 -4.51 17.61
N PHE A 149 -7.20 -3.26 18.02
CA PHE A 149 -7.36 -2.81 19.39
C PHE A 149 -8.82 -2.41 19.69
N ASP A 150 -9.29 -2.72 20.90
CA ASP A 150 -10.62 -2.34 21.43
C ASP A 150 -11.82 -2.71 20.54
N VAL A 151 -11.95 -4.01 20.23
CA VAL A 151 -13.07 -4.58 19.47
C VAL A 151 -14.21 -4.96 20.41
N ARG A 152 -15.40 -4.41 20.16
CA ARG A 152 -16.58 -4.64 21.02
C ARG A 152 -17.70 -5.35 20.26
N THR A 153 -17.77 -5.16 18.95
CA THR A 153 -18.79 -5.72 18.06
C THR A 153 -18.18 -6.23 16.76
N GLU A 154 -18.90 -7.10 16.04
CA GLU A 154 -18.51 -7.49 14.67
C GLU A 154 -18.51 -6.29 13.72
N GLU A 155 -19.34 -5.28 14.00
CA GLU A 155 -19.37 -4.04 13.21
C GLU A 155 -18.04 -3.28 13.29
N ASP A 156 -17.32 -3.35 14.41
CA ASP A 156 -16.01 -2.72 14.56
C ASP A 156 -14.96 -3.41 13.67
N LEU A 157 -15.02 -4.74 13.58
CA LEU A 157 -14.16 -5.50 12.66
C LEU A 157 -14.46 -5.15 11.21
N GLU A 158 -15.75 -5.02 10.86
CA GLU A 158 -16.17 -4.59 9.53
C GLU A 158 -15.77 -3.15 9.21
N LYS A 159 -15.78 -2.24 10.20
CA LYS A 159 -15.24 -0.88 10.04
C LYS A 159 -13.75 -0.91 9.72
N MET A 160 -12.99 -1.77 10.40
CA MET A 160 -11.55 -1.95 10.14
C MET A 160 -11.29 -2.52 8.76
N ARG A 161 -12.04 -3.55 8.33
CA ARG A 161 -11.97 -4.09 6.95
C ARG A 161 -12.20 -3.00 5.91
N ARG A 162 -13.26 -2.20 6.08
CA ARG A 162 -13.58 -1.07 5.18
C ARG A 162 -12.49 0.00 5.18
N LYS A 163 -11.85 0.27 6.32
CA LYS A 163 -10.75 1.24 6.44
C LYS A 163 -9.55 0.79 5.62
N VAL A 164 -9.15 -0.48 5.75
CA VAL A 164 -8.04 -1.07 4.97
C VAL A 164 -8.34 -1.04 3.48
N TRP A 165 -9.54 -1.45 3.05
CA TRP A 165 -9.91 -1.37 1.63
C TRP A 165 -10.00 0.07 1.10
N ARG A 166 -10.38 1.04 1.93
CA ARG A 166 -10.33 2.46 1.55
C ARG A 166 -8.90 2.90 1.31
N THR A 167 -7.99 2.56 2.22
CA THR A 167 -6.55 2.84 2.05
C THR A 167 -6.01 2.19 0.78
N GLU A 168 -6.32 0.92 0.54
CA GLU A 168 -5.94 0.24 -0.70
C GLU A 168 -6.41 0.99 -1.94
N ARG A 169 -7.67 1.42 -1.98
CA ARG A 169 -8.20 2.21 -3.11
C ARG A 169 -7.49 3.54 -3.31
N GLN A 170 -7.15 4.24 -2.22
CA GLN A 170 -6.39 5.49 -2.29
C GLN A 170 -4.97 5.25 -2.79
N VAL A 171 -4.31 4.18 -2.37
CA VAL A 171 -2.96 3.84 -2.84
C VAL A 171 -3.00 3.44 -4.32
N LEU A 172 -3.99 2.65 -4.73
CA LEU A 172 -4.21 2.29 -6.15
C LEU A 172 -4.48 3.50 -7.04
N SER A 173 -5.14 4.55 -6.55
CA SER A 173 -5.34 5.78 -7.34
C SER A 173 -4.07 6.60 -7.51
N ILE A 174 -3.10 6.47 -6.59
CA ILE A 174 -1.80 7.15 -6.64
C ILE A 174 -0.85 6.42 -7.57
N MET A 175 -0.63 5.13 -7.33
CA MET A 175 0.49 4.37 -7.89
C MET A 175 0.12 3.04 -8.55
N GLY A 176 -1.17 2.69 -8.57
CA GLY A 176 -1.66 1.47 -9.21
C GLY A 176 -1.63 1.54 -10.74
N THR A 177 -1.43 0.37 -11.37
CA THR A 177 -1.53 0.22 -12.83
C THR A 177 -2.92 0.58 -13.32
N LYS A 178 -3.02 0.95 -14.61
CA LYS A 178 -4.33 1.23 -15.23
C LYS A 178 -5.26 0.04 -15.09
N GLU A 179 -4.73 -1.17 -15.31
CA GLU A 179 -5.46 -2.44 -15.22
C GLU A 179 -6.00 -2.69 -13.81
N GLU A 180 -5.17 -2.53 -12.77
CA GLU A 180 -5.63 -2.71 -11.38
C GLU A 180 -6.64 -1.64 -10.95
N TYR A 181 -6.42 -0.39 -11.38
CA TYR A 181 -7.33 0.70 -11.08
C TYR A 181 -8.71 0.50 -11.73
N GLU A 182 -8.74 0.00 -12.97
CA GLU A 182 -9.98 -0.35 -13.67
C GLU A 182 -10.65 -1.59 -13.06
N ALA A 183 -9.89 -2.62 -12.71
CA ALA A 183 -10.40 -3.81 -12.02
C ALA A 183 -11.04 -3.45 -10.66
N MET A 184 -10.41 -2.54 -9.91
CA MET A 184 -10.95 -2.00 -8.66
C MET A 184 -12.25 -1.23 -8.88
N LYS A 185 -12.32 -0.35 -9.89
CA LYS A 185 -13.56 0.37 -10.26
C LYS A 185 -14.68 -0.57 -10.66
N ALA A 186 -14.38 -1.60 -11.47
CA ALA A 186 -15.36 -2.60 -11.91
C ALA A 186 -15.91 -3.40 -10.72
N SER A 187 -15.04 -3.76 -9.77
CA SER A 187 -15.42 -4.51 -8.57
C SER A 187 -16.26 -3.66 -7.60
N ALA A 188 -15.94 -2.37 -7.47
CA ALA A 188 -16.76 -1.42 -6.73
C ALA A 188 -18.16 -1.28 -7.36
N LYS A 189 -18.25 -1.15 -8.68
CA LYS A 189 -19.52 -1.06 -9.41
C LYS A 189 -20.39 -2.30 -9.21
N LYS A 190 -19.81 -3.50 -9.35
CA LYS A 190 -20.52 -4.78 -9.14
C LYS A 190 -21.06 -4.93 -7.72
N THR A 191 -20.30 -4.50 -6.72
CA THR A 191 -20.73 -4.50 -5.32
C THR A 191 -21.94 -3.58 -5.11
N LEU A 192 -21.93 -2.39 -5.72
CA LEU A 192 -23.05 -1.44 -5.64
C LEU A 192 -24.31 -1.96 -6.36
N GLU A 193 -24.15 -2.56 -7.55
CA GLU A 193 -25.26 -3.18 -8.29
C GLU A 193 -25.91 -4.31 -7.48
N ASN A 194 -25.10 -5.22 -6.92
CA ASN A 194 -25.60 -6.31 -6.08
C ASN A 194 -26.36 -5.81 -4.85
N LYS A 195 -25.87 -4.74 -4.20
CA LYS A 195 -26.52 -4.15 -3.03
C LYS A 195 -27.88 -3.54 -3.42
N ASN A 196 -27.94 -2.80 -4.53
CA ASN A 196 -29.17 -2.23 -5.04
C ASN A 196 -30.18 -3.31 -5.46
N THR A 197 -29.73 -4.43 -6.03
CA THR A 197 -30.60 -5.57 -6.38
C THR A 197 -31.17 -6.29 -5.15
N GLN A 198 -30.40 -6.39 -4.06
CA GLN A 198 -30.89 -6.96 -2.79
C GLN A 198 -31.86 -6.02 -2.07
N GLU A 199 -31.62 -4.71 -2.13
CA GLU A 199 -32.48 -3.68 -1.51
C GLU A 199 -33.80 -3.48 -2.28
N ASN A 200 -33.78 -3.62 -3.61
CA ASN A 200 -34.99 -3.56 -4.46
C ASN A 200 -35.73 -4.89 -4.63
N LYS A 201 -35.37 -5.96 -3.90
CA LYS A 201 -36.14 -7.21 -3.95
C LYS A 201 -37.45 -7.00 -3.18
N PRO A 202 -38.63 -7.00 -3.84
CA PRO A 202 -39.89 -6.82 -3.13
C PRO A 202 -40.07 -7.96 -2.13
N ALA A 203 -40.65 -7.65 -0.96
CA ALA A 203 -41.01 -8.59 0.09
C ALA A 203 -42.15 -9.55 -0.33
N ALA A 204 -42.04 -10.16 -1.51
CA ALA A 204 -42.97 -11.16 -2.00
C ALA A 204 -42.60 -12.52 -1.40
N GLY A 205 -43.37 -12.97 -0.42
CA GLY A 205 -43.25 -14.32 0.12
C GLY A 205 -43.55 -14.48 1.62
N LYS A 206 -44.50 -13.73 2.17
CA LYS A 206 -45.19 -14.10 3.41
C LYS A 206 -46.69 -13.88 3.26
N GLU A 207 -47.29 -14.50 2.25
CA GLU A 207 -48.70 -14.84 2.30
C GLU A 207 -48.89 -16.26 1.76
N VAL A 208 -49.80 -16.97 2.41
CA VAL A 208 -50.35 -18.28 2.07
C VAL A 208 -49.46 -19.49 2.42
N ASN A 209 -49.60 -19.98 3.65
CA ASN A 209 -50.15 -21.32 3.83
C ASN A 209 -50.88 -21.40 5.17
N SER A 210 -52.18 -21.74 5.05
CA SER A 210 -53.08 -22.22 6.08
C SER A 210 -52.57 -23.48 6.78
#